data_AF-A0A849SY42-F1
#
_entry.id   AF-A0A849SY42-F1
#
_cell.length_a   1.000
_cell.length_b   1.000
_cell.length_c   1.000
_cell.angle_alpha   90.00
_cell.angle_beta   90.00
_cell.angle_gamma   90.00
#
_symmetry.space_group_name_H-M   'P 1'
#
loop_
_entity.id
_entity.type
_entity.pdbx_description
1 polymer ?
#
loop_
_entity_poly.entity_id
_entity_poly.type
_entity_poly.pdbx_seq_one_letter_code
_entity_poly.pdbx_strand_id
1 'polypeptide(L)' 'MNYRERITIEPGKCGGKPCIRGMRVTVYDILEYLASGMTSAEILADFPYLTAEDIQACLAYAADREKHQIAIAA' A
#
# COMPACT_ATOMS: atom_id res chain seq x y z
N MET A 1 3.88 13.10 -2.73
CA MET A 1 4.59 12.04 -1.98
C MET A 1 5.22 11.09 -2.98
N ASN A 2 6.50 10.73 -2.84
CA ASN A 2 7.13 9.72 -3.70
C ASN A 2 7.02 8.34 -3.02
N TYR A 3 6.03 7.54 -3.41
CA TYR A 3 5.80 6.21 -2.79
C TYR A 3 6.89 5.18 -3.14
N ARG A 4 7.72 5.43 -4.17
CA ARG A 4 8.67 4.45 -4.73
C ARG A 4 9.82 4.10 -3.78
N GLU A 5 10.10 4.94 -2.79
CA GLU A 5 11.10 4.67 -1.75
C GLU A 5 10.58 3.72 -0.66
N ARG A 6 9.25 3.58 -0.56
CA ARG A 6 8.56 2.79 0.47
C ARG A 6 7.85 1.57 -0.08
N ILE A 7 7.37 1.59 -1.31
CA ILE A 7 6.70 0.44 -1.93
C ILE A 7 7.65 -0.27 -2.90
N THR A 8 7.94 -1.54 -2.63
CA THR A 8 8.78 -2.40 -3.47
C THR A 8 7.96 -3.54 -4.08
N ILE A 9 8.36 -3.98 -5.27
CA ILE A 9 7.85 -5.19 -5.91
C ILE A 9 9.05 -6.12 -6.10
N GLU A 10 9.09 -7.21 -5.33
CA GLU A 10 10.22 -8.13 -5.30
C GLU A 10 9.77 -9.52 -5.79
N PRO A 11 10.42 -10.09 -6.82
CA PRO A 11 10.14 -11.46 -7.27
C PRO A 11 10.28 -12.46 -6.11
N GLY A 12 9.33 -13.38 -5.97
CA GLY A 12 9.33 -14.39 -4.89
C GLY A 12 8.84 -13.89 -3.53
N LYS A 13 8.60 -12.59 -3.36
CA LYS A 13 8.02 -12.00 -2.15
C LYS A 13 6.54 -11.70 -2.36
N CYS A 14 5.68 -12.21 -1.46
CA CYS A 14 4.22 -12.04 -1.53
C CYS A 14 3.61 -12.29 -2.92
N GLY A 15 4.18 -13.22 -3.71
CA GLY A 15 3.74 -13.51 -5.08
C GLY A 15 3.95 -12.37 -6.08
N GLY A 16 4.91 -11.47 -5.84
CA GLY A 16 5.16 -10.30 -6.69
C GLY A 16 4.21 -9.13 -6.46
N LYS A 17 3.43 -9.17 -5.36
CA LYS A 17 2.56 -8.05 -4.97
C LYS A 17 3.39 -6.87 -4.44
N PRO A 18 2.95 -5.61 -4.67
CA PRO A 18 3.55 -4.43 -4.07
C PRO A 18 3.49 -4.51 -2.54
N CYS A 19 4.65 -4.38 -1.91
CA CYS A 19 4.84 -4.48 -0.47
C CYS A 19 5.52 -3.24 0.09
N ILE A 20 5.31 -2.97 1.37
CA ILE A 20 6.14 -2.00 2.11
C ILE A 20 7.58 -2.54 2.19
N ARG A 21 8.56 -1.67 1.91
CA ARG A 21 9.98 -2.00 1.76
C ARG A 21 10.48 -2.74 3.00
N GLY A 22 11.14 -3.87 2.78
CA GLY A 22 11.68 -4.69 3.88
C GLY A 22 10.63 -5.45 4.69
N MET A 23 9.35 -5.33 4.37
CA MET A 23 8.25 -5.99 5.08
C MET A 23 7.48 -6.95 4.16
N ARG A 24 6.75 -7.89 4.75
CA ARG A 24 5.80 -8.77 4.03
C ARG A 24 4.35 -8.28 4.17
N VAL A 25 4.17 -6.96 4.34
CA VAL A 25 2.88 -6.29 4.35
C VAL A 25 2.66 -5.70 2.96
N THR A 26 1.61 -6.16 2.29
CA THR A 26 1.26 -5.72 0.95
C THR A 26 0.46 -4.42 1.00
N VAL A 27 0.45 -3.68 -0.12
CA VAL A 27 -0.46 -2.53 -0.28
C VAL A 27 -1.92 -2.97 -0.10
N TYR A 28 -2.26 -4.18 -0.53
CA TYR A 28 -3.60 -4.73 -0.42
C TYR A 28 -4.03 -4.94 1.02
N ASP A 29 -3.15 -5.46 1.89
CA ASP A 29 -3.47 -5.67 3.30
C ASP A 29 -3.89 -4.34 3.96
N ILE A 30 -3.13 -3.27 3.70
CA ILE A 30 -3.46 -1.92 4.21
C ILE A 30 -4.80 -1.42 3.67
N LEU A 31 -5.07 -1.60 2.37
CA LEU A 31 -6.33 -1.19 1.76
C LEU A 31 -7.51 -2.01 2.30
N GLU A 32 -7.35 -3.31 2.54
CA GLU A 32 -8.37 -4.18 3.12
C GLU A 32 -8.69 -3.80 4.57
N TYR A 33 -7.68 -3.46 5.39
CA TYR A 33 -7.90 -2.94 6.74
C TYR A 33 -8.66 -1.62 6.73
N LEU A 34 -8.29 -0.69 5.84
CA LEU A 34 -9.01 0.57 5.69
C LEU A 34 -10.45 0.34 5.20
N ALA A 35 -10.65 -0.61 4.26
CA ALA A 35 -11.96 -0.95 3.73
C ALA A 35 -12.86 -1.66 4.75
N SER A 36 -12.29 -2.36 5.74
CA SER A 36 -13.04 -2.95 6.86
C SER A 36 -13.47 -1.92 7.91
N GLY A 37 -13.03 -0.67 7.77
CA GLY A 37 -13.38 0.45 8.66
C GLY A 37 -12.32 0.78 9.70
N MET A 38 -11.16 0.11 9.70
CA MET A 38 -10.06 0.49 10.60
C MET A 38 -9.52 1.87 10.23
N THR A 39 -9.20 2.65 11.24
CA THR A 39 -8.48 3.91 11.10
C THR A 39 -6.98 3.67 10.96
N SER A 40 -6.26 4.63 10.37
CA SER A 40 -4.79 4.55 10.31
C SER A 40 -4.14 4.46 11.69
N ALA A 41 -4.75 5.07 12.73
CA ALA A 41 -4.23 5.00 14.09
C ALA A 41 -4.35 3.58 14.68
N GLU A 42 -5.45 2.88 14.44
CA GLU A 42 -5.63 1.49 14.86
C GLU A 42 -4.65 0.56 14.13
N ILE A 43 -4.47 0.75 12.81
CA ILE A 43 -3.48 -0.02 12.04
C ILE A 43 -2.06 0.19 12.61
N LEU A 44 -1.69 1.42 12.96
CA LEU A 44 -0.37 1.69 13.55
C LEU A 44 -0.23 1.13 14.97
N ALA A 45 -1.33 1.04 15.73
CA ALA A 45 -1.33 0.44 17.06
C ALA A 45 -1.12 -1.09 16.98
N ASP A 46 -1.77 -1.75 16.02
CA ASP A 46 -1.66 -3.20 15.80
C ASP A 46 -0.32 -3.59 15.14
N PHE A 47 0.23 -2.69 14.31
CA PHE A 47 1.47 -2.88 13.57
C PHE A 47 2.48 -1.76 13.87
N PRO A 48 3.11 -1.75 15.06
CA PRO A 48 3.97 -0.65 15.52
C PRO A 48 5.28 -0.47 14.72
N TYR A 49 5.59 -1.40 13.82
CA TYR A 49 6.70 -1.28 12.88
C TYR A 49 6.33 -0.51 11.61
N LEU A 50 5.04 -0.20 11.41
CA LEU A 50 4.57 0.67 10.34
C LEU A 50 4.68 2.13 10.75
N THR A 51 4.86 2.99 9.75
CA THR A 51 4.80 4.44 9.91
C THR A 51 3.59 5.02 9.18
N ALA A 52 3.13 6.21 9.59
CA ALA A 52 2.03 6.88 8.90
C ALA A 52 2.35 7.11 7.41
N GLU A 53 3.62 7.37 7.11
CA GLU A 53 4.13 7.53 5.75
C GLU A 53 4.06 6.24 4.93
N ASP A 54 4.12 5.05 5.56
CA ASP A 54 3.92 3.78 4.86
C ASP A 54 2.47 3.63 4.41
N ILE A 55 1.51 3.95 5.29
CA ILE A 55 0.08 3.94 4.95
C ILE A 55 -0.20 4.95 3.84
N GLN A 56 0.34 6.16 3.93
CA GLN A 56 0.22 7.17 2.88
C GLN A 56 0.87 6.70 1.56
N ALA A 57 2.00 6.00 1.61
CA ALA A 57 2.64 5.45 0.43
C ALA A 57 1.79 4.34 -0.23
N CYS A 58 1.12 3.49 0.55
CA CYS A 58 0.17 2.50 0.04
C CYS A 58 -0.99 3.18 -0.70
N LEU A 59 -1.59 4.23 -0.12
CA LEU A 59 -2.67 4.98 -0.75
C LEU A 59 -2.20 5.70 -2.02
N ALA A 60 -1.02 6.32 -2.00
CA ALA A 60 -0.45 7.01 -3.16
C ALA A 60 -0.11 6.03 -4.30
N TYR A 61 0.42 4.85 -3.98
CA TYR A 61 0.64 3.79 -4.96
C TYR A 61 -0.68 3.33 -5.61
N ALA A 62 -1.72 3.11 -4.79
CA ALA A 62 -3.03 2.69 -5.28
C ALA A 62 -3.65 3.75 -6.21
N ALA A 63 -3.63 5.02 -5.81
CA ALA A 63 -4.14 6.13 -6.62
C ALA A 63 -3.38 6.27 -7.96
N ASP A 64 -2.06 6.14 -7.95
CA ASP A 64 -1.26 6.18 -9.17
C ASP A 64 -1.56 4.98 -10.08
N ARG A 65 -1.67 3.77 -9.53
CA ARG A 65 -2.03 2.57 -10.29
C ARG A 65 -3.40 2.68 -10.94
N GLU A 66 -4.41 3.14 -10.20
CA GLU A 66 -5.76 3.35 -10.72
C GLU A 66 -5.77 4.43 -11.81
N LYS A 67 -4.99 5.51 -11.68
CA LYS A 67 -4.90 6.54 -12.73
C LYS A 67 -4.41 5.99 -14.08
N HIS A 68 -3.61 4.93 -14.07
CA HIS A 68 -3.12 4.26 -15.27
C HIS A 68 -4.11 3.20 -15.81
N GLN A 69 -5.19 2.92 -15.09
CA GLN A 69 -6.28 2.06 -15.53
C GLN A 69 -7.51 2.94 -15.80
N ILE A 70 -8.03 2.89 -17.03
CA ILE A 70 -9.19 3.65 -17.54
C ILE A 70 -8.82 4.99 -18.23
N ALA A 71 -8.68 4.92 -19.54
CA ALA A 71 -9.49 5.76 -20.42
C ALA A 71 -10.51 4.82 -21.08
N ILE A 72 -11.81 5.09 -20.95
CA ILE A 72 -12.77 4.54 -21.92
C ILE A 72 -12.38 5.22 -23.23
N ALA A 73 -11.87 4.45 -24.20
CA ALA A 73 -11.70 4.96 -25.55
C ALA A 73 -13.09 5.37 -26.04
N ALA A 74 -13.29 6.68 -26.23
CA ALA A 74 -14.48 7.23 -26.86
C ALA A 74 -14.49 6.88 -28.35
#